data_AF-A0A936JRP8-F1
#
_entry.id   AF-A0A936JRP8-F1
#
_cell.length_a   1.000
_cell.length_b   1.000
_cell.length_c   1.000
_cell.angle_alpha   90.00
_cell.angle_beta   90.00
_cell.angle_gamma   90.00
#
_symmetry.space_group_name_H-M   'P 1'
#
loop_
_entity.id
_entity.type
_entity.pdbx_description
1 polymer ?
#
loop_
_entity_poly.entity_id
_entity_poly.type
_entity_poly.pdbx_seq_one_letter_code
_entity_poly.pdbx_strand_id
1 'polypeptide(L)'
;MTTKRRARALLIGVEKYENLGPEKQLRAGRNDVLAFWKVCRRLGFAPENIRMLTSPKLEVEDITWAEQELRTELPEYTGKSDDDIAARVASWFPPNDKAKVCLDEATRDNIMAGVGWLAERRENSNEKPVDRILTYSGHGARIEENDKTVLALCPSDLVEDQSKTYLSIDAFKEALKDVDDNMTVVLDCCFAQNAGARGVPRGAHQVATLALGASNVPVTIDASDNGPRVFCASGPTESSYQAMLGGYWYSAFTWAFTVALEQWRIVSGGGNTRHSTVSHTELLFRARMLLEALSFPQHPVLLDQRNNMPVFGQVDSEEAIAEPNRDQRNGQLDPSCYDGTGHFVEYMFYDGAENSHKWVAHVIATSAHFSESQKERTGMEAGVEYWKINGDSLVTSELGDMTVKKVTCGKENDLPAFYANAAHFHCGVTAHWTDNSTDQKYKESYHRGFDINVSKNASGQWTGQMKYYMQSHDTALFREIKDGKTNWYHTRTNKPGKKCEIKIG
;
A
#
# COMPACT_ATOMS: atom_id res chain seq x y z
N MET A 1 18.75 -31.49 -18.11
CA MET A 1 18.06 -30.21 -18.41
C MET A 1 17.04 -29.98 -17.30
N THR A 2 17.19 -28.95 -16.48
CA THR A 2 16.21 -28.60 -15.45
C THR A 2 15.02 -27.91 -16.11
N THR A 3 13.82 -28.48 -15.98
CA THR A 3 12.60 -27.84 -16.49
C THR A 3 12.35 -26.57 -15.66
N LYS A 4 12.43 -25.41 -16.32
CA LYS A 4 12.21 -24.11 -15.70
C LYS A 4 10.73 -23.98 -15.33
N ARG A 5 10.44 -23.94 -14.02
CA ARG A 5 9.10 -23.63 -13.51
C ARG A 5 8.65 -22.28 -14.06
N ARG A 6 7.39 -22.20 -14.48
CA ARG A 6 6.78 -20.99 -15.01
C ARG A 6 5.83 -20.42 -13.95
N ALA A 7 5.70 -19.11 -13.94
CA ALA A 7 4.76 -18.40 -13.11
C ALA A 7 4.07 -17.33 -13.95
N ARG A 8 2.80 -17.03 -13.69
CA ARG A 8 2.00 -16.02 -14.39
C ARG A 8 1.28 -15.14 -13.39
N ALA A 9 1.23 -13.84 -13.66
CA ALA A 9 0.49 -12.89 -12.84
C ALA A 9 -0.44 -12.03 -13.71
N LEU A 10 -1.67 -11.86 -13.25
CA LEU A 10 -2.63 -10.89 -13.77
C LEU A 10 -2.91 -9.88 -12.67
N LEU A 11 -2.48 -8.64 -12.87
CA LEU A 11 -2.59 -7.56 -11.88
C LEU A 11 -3.57 -6.52 -12.39
N ILE A 12 -4.66 -6.29 -11.66
CA ILE A 12 -5.75 -5.41 -12.10
C ILE A 12 -5.94 -4.27 -11.09
N GLY A 13 -5.98 -3.03 -11.58
CA GLY A 13 -6.14 -1.83 -10.74
C GLY A 13 -7.02 -0.76 -11.38
N VAL A 14 -8.20 -0.52 -10.84
CA VAL A 14 -9.18 0.42 -11.41
C VAL A 14 -9.31 1.66 -10.53
N GLU A 15 -8.73 2.77 -10.97
CA GLU A 15 -8.90 4.09 -10.34
C GLU A 15 -10.01 4.89 -11.03
N LYS A 16 -9.99 4.86 -12.37
CA LYS A 16 -10.93 5.61 -13.19
C LYS A 16 -12.07 4.73 -13.71
N TYR A 17 -13.28 5.25 -13.58
CA TYR A 17 -14.52 4.67 -14.11
C TYR A 17 -15.12 5.69 -15.07
N GLU A 18 -14.97 5.45 -16.37
CA GLU A 18 -15.22 6.45 -17.41
C GLU A 18 -16.66 6.97 -17.42
N ASN A 19 -17.61 6.09 -17.09
CA ASN A 19 -19.04 6.41 -17.15
C ASN A 19 -19.66 6.66 -15.76
N LEU A 20 -18.86 6.83 -14.71
CA LEU A 20 -19.34 7.12 -13.35
C LEU A 20 -18.89 8.50 -12.90
N GLY A 21 -19.61 9.06 -11.92
CA GLY A 21 -19.29 10.35 -11.31
C GLY A 21 -17.91 10.42 -10.64
N PRO A 22 -17.37 11.63 -10.40
CA PRO A 22 -16.08 11.85 -9.75
C PRO A 22 -15.99 11.24 -8.34
N GLU A 23 -17.12 11.08 -7.65
CA GLU A 23 -17.23 10.44 -6.33
C GLU A 23 -17.03 8.93 -6.34
N LYS A 24 -17.07 8.31 -7.52
CA LYS A 24 -16.78 6.88 -7.72
C LYS A 24 -15.33 6.63 -8.14
N GLN A 25 -14.53 7.65 -8.34
CA GLN A 25 -13.13 7.48 -8.72
C GLN A 25 -12.31 7.06 -7.49
N LEU A 26 -11.36 6.16 -7.68
CA LEU A 26 -10.40 5.72 -6.66
C LEU A 26 -9.02 6.32 -6.96
N ARG A 27 -8.06 6.12 -6.06
CA ARG A 27 -6.71 6.71 -6.17
C ARG A 27 -5.57 5.72 -6.06
N ALA A 28 -5.88 4.47 -5.72
CA ALA A 28 -4.88 3.49 -5.32
C ALA A 28 -4.57 2.41 -6.37
N GLY A 29 -5.49 2.14 -7.31
CA GLY A 29 -5.43 0.96 -8.18
C GLY A 29 -4.11 0.80 -8.95
N ARG A 30 -3.52 1.88 -9.46
CA ARG A 30 -2.22 1.84 -10.16
C ARG A 30 -1.07 1.51 -9.21
N ASN A 31 -1.01 2.17 -8.06
CA ASN A 31 0.05 1.92 -7.07
C ASN A 31 -0.05 0.51 -6.48
N ASP A 32 -1.26 -0.01 -6.29
CA ASP A 32 -1.50 -1.38 -5.85
C ASP A 32 -0.97 -2.39 -6.87
N VAL A 33 -1.19 -2.15 -8.16
CA VAL A 33 -0.63 -2.96 -9.26
C VAL A 33 0.91 -2.90 -9.26
N LEU A 34 1.50 -1.71 -9.07
CA LEU A 34 2.96 -1.56 -8.98
C LEU A 34 3.54 -2.24 -7.72
N ALA A 35 2.80 -2.26 -6.61
CA ALA A 35 3.19 -3.01 -5.41
C ALA A 35 3.25 -4.52 -5.69
N PHE A 36 2.22 -5.06 -6.36
CA PHE A 36 2.21 -6.46 -6.76
C PHE A 36 3.19 -6.80 -7.89
N TRP A 37 3.49 -5.87 -8.79
CA TRP A 37 4.60 -6.01 -9.74
C TRP A 37 5.91 -6.27 -8.99
N LYS A 38 6.22 -5.43 -8.00
CA LYS A 38 7.42 -5.60 -7.15
C LYS A 38 7.44 -6.94 -6.43
N VAL A 39 6.30 -7.40 -5.90
CA VAL A 39 6.18 -8.75 -5.33
C VAL A 39 6.50 -9.83 -6.36
N CYS A 40 5.87 -9.81 -7.53
CA CYS A 40 6.09 -10.80 -8.60
C CYS A 40 7.56 -10.85 -9.02
N ARG A 41 8.21 -9.69 -9.20
CA ARG A 41 9.61 -9.59 -9.60
C ARG A 41 10.55 -10.21 -8.55
N ARG A 42 10.31 -9.98 -7.25
CA ARG A 42 11.09 -10.62 -6.17
C ARG A 42 10.93 -12.14 -6.12
N LEU A 43 9.74 -12.64 -6.46
CA LEU A 43 9.44 -14.06 -6.60
C LEU A 43 10.05 -14.70 -7.85
N GLY A 44 10.71 -13.90 -8.70
CA GLY A 44 11.38 -14.36 -9.91
C GLY A 44 10.44 -14.50 -11.12
N PHE A 45 9.26 -13.88 -11.09
CA PHE A 45 8.38 -13.84 -12.25
C PHE A 45 9.08 -13.03 -13.34
N ALA A 46 9.17 -13.64 -14.53
CA ALA A 46 9.70 -12.94 -15.69
C ALA A 46 8.71 -11.85 -16.11
N PRO A 47 9.17 -10.64 -16.50
CA PRO A 47 8.30 -9.56 -16.96
C PRO A 47 7.25 -10.00 -17.98
N GLU A 48 7.65 -10.84 -18.94
CA GLU A 48 6.76 -11.35 -19.99
C GLU A 48 5.63 -12.27 -19.51
N ASN A 49 5.67 -12.70 -18.24
CA ASN A 49 4.61 -13.47 -17.62
C ASN A 49 3.79 -12.65 -16.62
N ILE A 50 3.86 -11.33 -16.67
CA ILE A 50 3.06 -10.43 -15.85
C ILE A 50 2.23 -9.55 -16.80
N ARG A 51 0.90 -9.64 -16.69
CA ARG A 51 -0.04 -8.73 -17.36
C ARG A 51 -0.58 -7.73 -16.36
N MET A 52 -0.58 -6.45 -16.74
CA MET A 52 -1.06 -5.37 -15.91
C MET A 52 -2.20 -4.64 -16.63
N LEU A 53 -3.37 -4.64 -16.01
CA LEU A 53 -4.56 -3.98 -16.51
C LEU A 53 -4.94 -2.87 -15.54
N THR A 54 -4.79 -1.62 -15.94
CA THR A 54 -5.13 -0.49 -15.06
C THR A 54 -5.99 0.54 -15.73
N SER A 55 -6.75 1.32 -14.96
CA SER A 55 -7.40 2.51 -15.48
C SER A 55 -7.15 3.71 -14.57
N PRO A 56 -6.43 4.76 -15.02
CA PRO A 56 -5.82 4.84 -16.35
C PRO A 56 -4.69 3.81 -16.53
N LYS A 57 -4.43 3.41 -17.77
CA LYS A 57 -3.36 2.46 -18.13
C LYS A 57 -1.98 2.94 -17.65
N LEU A 58 -1.18 2.04 -17.09
CA LEU A 58 0.21 2.29 -16.73
C LEU A 58 1.05 2.57 -17.97
N GLU A 59 2.04 3.44 -17.80
CA GLU A 59 3.03 3.80 -18.82
C GLU A 59 4.38 3.15 -18.51
N VAL A 60 5.30 3.21 -19.47
CA VAL A 60 6.64 2.61 -19.34
C VAL A 60 7.43 3.25 -18.20
N GLU A 61 7.21 4.54 -17.95
CA GLU A 61 7.82 5.30 -16.87
C GLU A 61 7.40 4.77 -15.49
N ASP A 62 6.14 4.36 -15.31
CA ASP A 62 5.66 3.78 -14.04
C ASP A 62 6.42 2.48 -13.73
N ILE A 63 6.61 1.62 -14.75
CA ILE A 63 7.34 0.36 -14.60
C ILE A 63 8.84 0.61 -14.37
N THR A 64 9.39 1.61 -15.04
CA THR A 64 10.79 2.02 -14.87
C THR A 64 11.04 2.46 -13.43
N TRP A 65 10.16 3.30 -12.88
CA TRP A 65 10.24 3.73 -11.49
C TRP A 65 10.14 2.54 -10.52
N ALA A 66 9.18 1.63 -10.73
CA ALA A 66 9.03 0.45 -9.88
C ALA A 66 10.26 -0.49 -9.92
N GLU A 67 10.90 -0.66 -11.08
CA GLU A 67 12.14 -1.46 -11.20
C GLU A 67 13.37 -0.76 -10.61
N GLN A 68 13.43 0.57 -10.65
CA GLN A 68 14.48 1.35 -9.97
C GLN A 68 14.41 1.18 -8.45
N GLU A 69 13.19 1.12 -7.86
CA GLU A 69 13.03 0.81 -6.44
C GLU A 69 13.55 -0.59 -6.07
N LEU A 70 13.54 -1.54 -7.01
CA LEU A 70 14.05 -2.89 -6.82
C LEU A 70 15.56 -3.03 -7.03
N ARG A 71 16.28 -1.94 -7.36
CA ARG A 71 17.72 -1.99 -7.70
C ARG A 71 18.56 -2.73 -6.66
N THR A 72 18.31 -2.48 -5.38
CA THR A 72 19.08 -3.06 -4.27
C THR A 72 18.66 -4.49 -3.93
N GLU A 73 17.55 -4.96 -4.49
CA GLU A 73 16.94 -6.25 -4.13
C GLU A 73 17.17 -7.34 -5.18
N LEU A 74 17.23 -6.93 -6.45
CA LEU A 74 17.35 -7.86 -7.56
C LEU A 74 18.82 -8.01 -7.95
N PRO A 75 19.39 -9.23 -7.89
CA PRO A 75 20.79 -9.47 -8.26
C PRO A 75 21.14 -8.94 -9.66
N GLU A 76 20.20 -9.01 -10.60
CA GLU A 76 20.39 -8.53 -11.97
C GLU A 76 20.57 -7.00 -12.11
N TYR A 77 20.32 -6.23 -11.05
CA TYR A 77 20.51 -4.77 -11.00
C TYR A 77 21.75 -4.34 -10.21
N THR A 78 22.51 -5.29 -9.67
CA THR A 78 23.75 -4.96 -8.95
C THR A 78 24.73 -4.22 -9.86
N GLY A 79 25.08 -2.98 -9.48
CA GLY A 79 25.99 -2.11 -10.22
C GLY A 79 25.40 -1.44 -11.47
N LYS A 80 24.08 -1.52 -11.68
CA LYS A 80 23.38 -0.86 -12.81
C LYS A 80 22.95 0.56 -12.45
N SER A 81 23.11 1.49 -13.39
CA SER A 81 22.60 2.87 -13.26
C SER A 81 21.08 2.93 -13.45
N ASP A 82 20.48 4.10 -13.20
CA ASP A 82 19.07 4.35 -13.55
C ASP A 82 18.83 4.24 -15.05
N ASP A 83 19.77 4.72 -15.85
CA ASP A 83 19.71 4.64 -17.32
C ASP A 83 19.79 3.19 -17.82
N ASP A 84 20.61 2.35 -17.19
CA ASP A 84 20.70 0.92 -17.52
C ASP A 84 19.36 0.21 -17.25
N ILE A 85 18.71 0.53 -16.12
CA ILE A 85 17.41 -0.05 -15.75
C ILE A 85 16.34 0.45 -16.73
N ALA A 86 16.29 1.76 -16.99
CA ALA A 86 15.33 2.35 -17.93
C ALA A 86 15.48 1.75 -19.34
N ALA A 87 16.70 1.62 -19.86
CA ALA A 87 16.96 0.99 -21.15
C ALA A 87 16.50 -0.47 -21.20
N ARG A 88 16.68 -1.20 -20.10
CA ARG A 88 16.18 -2.58 -19.99
C ARG A 88 14.66 -2.64 -19.97
N VAL A 89 13.99 -1.78 -19.21
CA VAL A 89 12.51 -1.72 -19.16
C VAL A 89 11.96 -1.36 -20.54
N ALA A 90 12.52 -0.36 -21.21
CA ALA A 90 12.15 0.01 -22.57
C ALA A 90 12.26 -1.17 -23.56
N SER A 91 13.23 -2.06 -23.38
CA SER A 91 13.38 -3.27 -24.21
C SER A 91 12.23 -4.30 -24.07
N TRP A 92 11.39 -4.17 -23.04
CA TRP A 92 10.18 -4.98 -22.87
C TRP A 92 9.00 -4.45 -23.67
N PHE A 93 9.08 -3.20 -24.14
CA PHE A 93 8.05 -2.48 -24.88
C PHE A 93 8.56 -2.05 -26.27
N PRO A 94 9.05 -2.98 -27.12
CA PRO A 94 9.45 -2.62 -28.47
C PRO A 94 8.26 -2.06 -29.26
N PRO A 95 8.49 -1.08 -30.16
CA PRO A 95 7.47 -0.67 -31.11
C PRO A 95 7.05 -1.86 -31.98
N ASN A 96 5.76 -1.96 -32.32
CA ASN A 96 5.11 -2.94 -33.22
C ASN A 96 4.49 -4.21 -32.60
N ASP A 97 3.58 -4.10 -31.63
CA ASP A 97 2.76 -5.19 -31.06
C ASP A 97 3.50 -6.41 -30.49
N LYS A 98 4.84 -6.34 -30.44
CA LYS A 98 5.74 -7.36 -29.89
C LYS A 98 6.11 -7.07 -28.44
N ALA A 99 5.28 -6.28 -27.76
CA ALA A 99 5.45 -6.00 -26.34
C ALA A 99 5.54 -7.32 -25.58
N LYS A 100 6.61 -7.48 -24.81
CA LYS A 100 6.81 -8.66 -23.98
C LYS A 100 5.93 -8.58 -22.73
N VAL A 101 5.78 -7.38 -22.20
CA VAL A 101 4.90 -7.05 -21.07
C VAL A 101 3.63 -6.41 -21.64
N CYS A 102 2.48 -6.85 -21.16
CA CYS A 102 1.18 -6.31 -21.56
C CYS A 102 0.73 -5.26 -20.52
N LEU A 103 0.58 -4.02 -20.99
CA LEU A 103 -0.05 -2.91 -20.27
C LEU A 103 -1.30 -2.55 -21.06
N ASP A 104 -2.47 -2.69 -20.44
CA ASP A 104 -3.74 -2.39 -21.10
C ASP A 104 -4.72 -1.72 -20.12
N GLU A 105 -5.78 -1.14 -20.67
CA GLU A 105 -6.88 -0.60 -19.85
C GLU A 105 -7.64 -1.73 -19.16
N ALA A 106 -8.11 -1.47 -17.92
CA ALA A 106 -8.86 -2.43 -17.11
C ALA A 106 -10.34 -2.56 -17.50
N THR A 107 -10.62 -2.67 -18.79
CA THR A 107 -11.97 -2.89 -19.34
C THR A 107 -12.43 -4.32 -19.06
N ARG A 108 -13.73 -4.56 -19.14
CA ARG A 108 -14.33 -5.88 -18.94
C ARG A 108 -13.69 -6.93 -19.87
N ASP A 109 -13.57 -6.61 -21.14
CA ASP A 109 -13.07 -7.54 -22.16
C ASP A 109 -11.58 -7.82 -21.97
N ASN A 110 -10.77 -6.81 -21.63
CA ASN A 110 -9.35 -7.01 -21.33
C ASN A 110 -9.15 -7.85 -20.06
N ILE A 111 -9.95 -7.62 -19.02
CA ILE A 111 -9.90 -8.44 -17.80
C ILE A 111 -10.24 -9.90 -18.13
N MET A 112 -11.32 -10.16 -18.85
CA MET A 112 -11.69 -11.54 -19.23
C MET A 112 -10.66 -12.21 -20.14
N ALA A 113 -10.07 -11.47 -21.07
CA ALA A 113 -8.96 -11.96 -21.89
C ALA A 113 -7.72 -12.28 -21.03
N GLY A 114 -7.43 -11.46 -20.02
CA GLY A 114 -6.38 -11.69 -19.02
C GLY A 114 -6.63 -12.94 -18.20
N VAL A 115 -7.87 -13.16 -17.75
CA VAL A 115 -8.29 -14.36 -17.00
C VAL A 115 -8.14 -15.60 -17.87
N GLY A 116 -8.62 -15.56 -19.12
CA GLY A 116 -8.45 -16.64 -20.09
C GLY A 116 -6.98 -16.99 -20.29
N TRP A 117 -6.11 -15.99 -20.48
CA TRP A 117 -4.66 -16.19 -20.55
C TRP A 117 -4.05 -16.77 -19.28
N LEU A 118 -4.53 -16.37 -18.10
CA LEU A 118 -4.07 -16.95 -16.84
C LEU A 118 -4.48 -18.42 -16.73
N ALA A 119 -5.66 -18.75 -17.24
CA ALA A 119 -6.25 -20.09 -17.24
C ALA A 119 -5.66 -21.05 -18.29
N GLU A 120 -5.12 -20.53 -19.40
CA GLU A 120 -4.51 -21.34 -20.47
C GLU A 120 -3.55 -22.40 -19.93
N ARG A 121 -3.97 -23.67 -20.02
CA ARG A 121 -3.10 -24.84 -19.86
C ARG A 121 -2.23 -24.94 -21.10
N ARG A 122 -0.92 -25.12 -20.94
CA ARG A 122 -0.08 -25.49 -22.08
C ARG A 122 -0.19 -26.99 -22.31
N GLU A 123 -0.59 -27.37 -23.52
CA GLU A 123 -0.93 -28.75 -23.94
C GLU A 123 0.23 -29.77 -23.80
N ASN A 124 1.45 -29.32 -23.48
CA ASN A 124 2.58 -30.22 -23.24
C ASN A 124 2.56 -30.73 -21.78
N SER A 125 1.91 -31.88 -21.59
CA SER A 125 1.63 -32.58 -20.32
C SER A 125 2.83 -32.93 -19.41
N ASN A 126 4.06 -32.58 -19.79
CA ASN A 126 5.26 -32.80 -18.98
C ASN A 126 5.77 -31.53 -18.28
N GLU A 127 5.11 -30.38 -18.45
CA GLU A 127 5.47 -29.15 -17.75
C GLU A 127 4.95 -29.17 -16.29
N LYS A 128 5.79 -28.70 -15.35
CA LYS A 128 5.42 -28.56 -13.93
C LYS A 128 4.23 -27.59 -13.76
N PRO A 129 3.47 -27.69 -12.65
CA PRO A 129 2.42 -26.73 -12.31
C PRO A 129 2.93 -25.28 -12.38
N VAL A 130 2.04 -24.37 -12.77
CA VAL A 130 2.36 -22.95 -12.99
C VAL A 130 1.87 -22.15 -11.80
N ASP A 131 2.75 -21.40 -11.16
CA ASP A 131 2.37 -20.52 -10.04
C ASP A 131 1.56 -19.35 -10.59
N ARG A 132 0.36 -19.11 -10.05
CA ARG A 132 -0.53 -18.07 -10.56
C ARG A 132 -0.91 -17.06 -9.49
N ILE A 133 -0.86 -15.79 -9.87
CA ILE A 133 -1.32 -14.68 -9.05
C ILE A 133 -2.38 -13.92 -9.83
N LEU A 134 -3.51 -13.67 -9.20
CA LEU A 134 -4.49 -12.71 -9.68
C LEU A 134 -4.71 -11.67 -8.59
N THR A 135 -4.59 -10.39 -8.94
CA THR A 135 -4.96 -9.32 -8.02
C THR A 135 -5.97 -8.40 -8.68
N TYR A 136 -6.89 -7.91 -7.87
CA TYR A 136 -7.86 -6.90 -8.26
C TYR A 136 -7.93 -5.84 -7.17
N SER A 137 -7.65 -4.59 -7.51
CA SER A 137 -7.86 -3.42 -6.67
C SER A 137 -8.85 -2.47 -7.37
N GLY A 138 -10.00 -2.22 -6.75
CA GLY A 138 -11.07 -1.46 -7.38
C GLY A 138 -12.40 -1.54 -6.63
N HIS A 139 -13.49 -1.18 -7.31
CA HIS A 139 -14.84 -1.28 -6.76
C HIS A 139 -15.35 -2.71 -6.82
N GLY A 140 -15.99 -3.12 -5.73
CA GLY A 140 -16.85 -4.29 -5.71
C GLY A 140 -18.31 -3.87 -5.84
N ALA A 141 -19.12 -4.77 -6.38
CA ALA A 141 -20.56 -4.65 -6.43
C ALA A 141 -21.21 -5.93 -5.90
N ARG A 142 -22.45 -5.79 -5.43
CA ARG A 142 -23.34 -6.93 -5.20
C ARG A 142 -24.36 -6.97 -6.32
N ILE A 143 -24.54 -8.14 -6.89
CA ILE A 143 -25.56 -8.38 -7.90
C ILE A 143 -26.40 -9.59 -7.49
N GLU A 144 -27.67 -9.59 -7.90
CA GLU A 144 -28.54 -10.75 -7.76
C GLU A 144 -28.43 -11.62 -9.01
N GLU A 145 -28.01 -12.87 -8.83
CA GLU A 145 -27.87 -13.87 -9.89
C GLU A 145 -28.43 -15.21 -9.39
N ASN A 146 -29.42 -15.77 -10.09
CA ASN A 146 -30.07 -17.05 -9.75
C ASN A 146 -30.56 -17.13 -8.29
N ASP A 147 -31.29 -16.10 -7.83
CA ASP A 147 -31.81 -15.96 -6.46
C ASP A 147 -30.70 -15.94 -5.37
N LYS A 148 -29.46 -15.62 -5.75
CA LYS A 148 -28.33 -15.46 -4.84
C LYS A 148 -27.69 -14.09 -5.03
N THR A 149 -27.28 -13.48 -3.92
CA THR A 149 -26.43 -12.30 -3.93
C THR A 149 -24.98 -12.71 -4.11
N VAL A 150 -24.41 -12.40 -5.28
CA VAL A 150 -23.02 -12.71 -5.62
C VAL A 150 -22.18 -11.43 -5.67
N LEU A 151 -20.88 -11.61 -5.42
CA LEU A 151 -19.90 -10.55 -5.65
C LEU A 151 -19.70 -10.36 -7.14
N ALA A 152 -19.59 -9.10 -7.56
CA ALA A 152 -19.06 -8.75 -8.87
C ALA A 152 -17.93 -7.73 -8.75
N LEU A 153 -16.95 -7.84 -9.65
CA LEU A 153 -15.89 -6.86 -9.83
C LEU A 153 -16.35 -5.83 -10.86
N CYS A 154 -15.91 -4.58 -10.69
CA CYS A 154 -16.29 -3.46 -11.54
C CYS A 154 -15.12 -3.06 -12.47
N PRO A 155 -15.19 -3.34 -13.77
CA PRO A 155 -14.22 -2.85 -14.75
C PRO A 155 -14.26 -1.32 -14.92
N SER A 156 -13.28 -0.75 -15.62
CA SER A 156 -13.20 0.71 -15.84
C SER A 156 -14.29 1.25 -16.79
N ASP A 157 -14.77 0.41 -17.71
CA ASP A 157 -15.83 0.69 -18.68
C ASP A 157 -17.23 0.39 -18.12
N LEU A 158 -17.37 0.34 -16.80
CA LEU A 158 -18.66 0.16 -16.14
C LEU A 158 -19.64 1.26 -16.53
N VAL A 159 -20.89 0.88 -16.82
CA VAL A 159 -22.00 1.79 -17.11
C VAL A 159 -23.08 1.65 -16.02
N GLU A 160 -23.69 2.76 -15.59
CA GLU A 160 -24.67 2.78 -14.48
C GLU A 160 -25.87 1.84 -14.69
N ASP A 161 -26.31 1.65 -15.94
CA ASP A 161 -27.57 0.97 -16.28
C ASP A 161 -27.40 -0.45 -16.85
N GLN A 162 -26.23 -1.07 -16.74
CA GLN A 162 -26.00 -2.38 -17.35
C GLN A 162 -25.48 -3.45 -16.38
N SER A 163 -26.38 -4.39 -16.08
CA SER A 163 -26.07 -5.69 -15.47
C SER A 163 -25.02 -6.52 -16.21
N LYS A 164 -24.65 -6.12 -17.43
CA LYS A 164 -23.77 -6.85 -18.33
C LYS A 164 -22.30 -6.45 -18.24
N THR A 165 -21.98 -5.29 -17.67
CA THR A 165 -20.58 -4.81 -17.62
C THR A 165 -19.81 -5.31 -16.40
N TYR A 166 -20.51 -5.78 -15.35
CA TYR A 166 -19.85 -6.39 -14.20
C TYR A 166 -19.24 -7.75 -14.54
N LEU A 167 -18.29 -8.16 -13.71
CA LEU A 167 -17.73 -9.51 -13.75
C LEU A 167 -18.10 -10.24 -12.47
N SER A 168 -19.09 -11.13 -12.53
CA SER A 168 -19.46 -11.93 -11.36
C SER A 168 -18.29 -12.82 -10.94
N ILE A 169 -18.15 -13.03 -9.64
CA ILE A 169 -17.11 -13.93 -9.11
C ILE A 169 -17.30 -15.37 -9.64
N ASP A 170 -18.54 -15.75 -9.95
CA ASP A 170 -18.85 -17.05 -10.54
C ASP A 170 -18.37 -17.15 -11.99
N ALA A 171 -18.46 -16.07 -12.79
CA ALA A 171 -17.83 -16.02 -14.10
C ALA A 171 -16.29 -16.16 -14.02
N PHE A 172 -15.67 -15.56 -13.00
CA PHE A 172 -14.24 -15.76 -12.71
C PHE A 172 -13.93 -17.20 -12.34
N LYS A 173 -14.71 -17.79 -11.41
CA LYS A 173 -14.55 -19.20 -10.98
C LYS A 173 -14.68 -20.15 -12.16
N GLU A 174 -15.68 -19.95 -13.01
CA GLU A 174 -15.90 -20.78 -14.19
C GLU A 174 -14.74 -20.67 -15.19
N ALA A 175 -14.24 -19.46 -15.43
CA ALA A 175 -13.08 -19.25 -16.30
C ALA A 175 -11.79 -19.85 -15.72
N LEU A 176 -11.70 -20.00 -14.39
CA LEU A 176 -10.54 -20.53 -13.66
C LEU A 176 -10.73 -21.98 -13.20
N LYS A 177 -11.84 -22.65 -13.53
CA LYS A 177 -12.17 -23.99 -13.01
C LYS A 177 -11.12 -25.07 -13.34
N ASP A 178 -10.39 -24.86 -14.43
CA ASP A 178 -9.34 -25.74 -14.94
C ASP A 178 -7.93 -25.30 -14.50
N VAL A 179 -7.82 -24.22 -13.73
CA VAL A 179 -6.54 -23.80 -13.18
C VAL A 179 -6.12 -24.76 -12.09
N ASP A 180 -4.82 -25.08 -12.07
CA ASP A 180 -4.27 -25.94 -11.03
C ASP A 180 -4.33 -25.27 -9.65
N ASP A 181 -4.05 -26.10 -8.66
CA ASP A 181 -4.17 -25.81 -7.24
C ASP A 181 -3.26 -24.68 -6.72
N ASN A 182 -2.34 -24.15 -7.52
CA ASN A 182 -1.36 -23.16 -7.06
C ASN A 182 -1.66 -21.74 -7.54
N MET A 183 -2.89 -21.31 -7.27
CA MET A 183 -3.36 -19.96 -7.56
C MET A 183 -3.69 -19.19 -6.27
N THR A 184 -3.12 -18.00 -6.15
CA THR A 184 -3.47 -17.01 -5.12
C THR A 184 -4.23 -15.87 -5.78
N VAL A 185 -5.41 -15.55 -5.23
CA VAL A 185 -6.25 -14.43 -5.64
C VAL A 185 -6.27 -13.41 -4.51
N VAL A 186 -6.10 -12.14 -4.84
CA VAL A 186 -6.21 -11.02 -3.89
C VAL A 186 -7.25 -10.04 -4.41
N LEU A 187 -8.36 -9.92 -3.68
CA LEU A 187 -9.48 -9.03 -3.99
C LEU A 187 -9.49 -7.87 -3.00
N ASP A 188 -8.93 -6.74 -3.42
CA ASP A 188 -8.97 -5.47 -2.69
C ASP A 188 -10.11 -4.58 -3.18
N CYS A 189 -11.32 -4.97 -2.78
CA CYS A 189 -12.55 -4.27 -3.09
C CYS A 189 -13.54 -4.38 -1.93
N CYS A 190 -14.54 -3.50 -1.93
CA CYS A 190 -15.60 -3.56 -0.92
C CYS A 190 -16.63 -4.64 -1.24
N PHE A 191 -17.04 -5.37 -0.21
CA PHE A 191 -18.12 -6.36 -0.29
C PHE A 191 -19.43 -5.88 0.34
N ALA A 192 -19.43 -4.83 1.15
CA ALA A 192 -20.62 -4.39 1.88
C ALA A 192 -21.34 -3.21 1.25
N GLN A 193 -22.62 -3.37 0.94
CA GLN A 193 -23.43 -2.33 0.31
C GLN A 193 -23.66 -1.11 1.22
N ASN A 194 -23.69 -1.31 2.53
CA ASN A 194 -23.97 -0.27 3.52
C ASN A 194 -23.40 -0.68 4.88
N ALA A 195 -22.08 -0.91 4.97
CA ALA A 195 -21.43 -0.84 6.26
C ALA A 195 -21.57 0.62 6.72
N GLY A 196 -22.70 0.94 7.38
CA GLY A 196 -22.98 2.29 7.86
C GLY A 196 -21.73 2.78 8.58
N ALA A 197 -21.33 4.03 8.30
CA ALA A 197 -20.04 4.63 8.68
C ALA A 197 -19.84 4.74 10.21
N ARG A 198 -19.95 3.63 10.93
CA ARG A 198 -19.68 3.53 12.36
C ARG A 198 -18.18 3.52 12.52
N GLY A 199 -17.64 4.68 12.85
CA GLY A 199 -16.24 4.83 13.21
C GLY A 199 -15.28 4.70 12.03
N VAL A 200 -15.65 5.16 10.82
CA VAL A 200 -14.66 5.32 9.73
C VAL A 200 -13.49 6.12 10.31
N PRO A 201 -12.28 5.55 10.34
CA PRO A 201 -11.12 6.27 10.80
C PRO A 201 -10.97 7.48 9.88
N ARG A 202 -10.96 8.66 10.48
CA ARG A 202 -10.72 9.91 9.76
C ARG A 202 -9.45 9.75 8.89
N GLY A 203 -9.44 10.18 7.63
CA GLY A 203 -8.31 9.98 6.70
C GLY A 203 -8.16 8.64 5.99
N ALA A 204 -8.91 7.63 6.40
CA ALA A 204 -9.17 6.50 5.52
C ALA A 204 -10.32 6.89 4.58
N HIS A 205 -10.11 6.78 3.27
CA HIS A 205 -11.21 6.92 2.33
C HIS A 205 -11.87 5.57 2.21
N GLN A 206 -13.09 5.46 2.74
CA GLN A 206 -13.93 4.30 2.51
C GLN A 206 -14.11 4.14 0.99
N VAL A 207 -13.74 2.98 0.47
CA VAL A 207 -14.05 2.65 -0.91
C VAL A 207 -15.58 2.47 -0.94
N ALA A 208 -16.28 3.30 -1.71
CA ALA A 208 -17.73 3.23 -1.73
C ALA A 208 -18.17 2.05 -2.59
N THR A 209 -18.79 1.04 -2.00
CA THR A 209 -19.42 -0.04 -2.78
C THR A 209 -20.41 0.55 -3.77
N LEU A 210 -20.38 0.09 -5.02
CA LEU A 210 -21.40 0.46 -5.99
C LEU A 210 -22.68 -0.33 -5.65
N ALA A 211 -23.62 0.36 -5.00
CA ALA A 211 -24.93 -0.19 -4.66
C ALA A 211 -25.78 -0.33 -5.91
N LEU A 212 -25.78 -1.52 -6.52
CA LEU A 212 -26.49 -1.80 -7.78
C LEU A 212 -27.75 -2.69 -7.59
N GLY A 213 -28.14 -2.95 -6.35
CA GLY A 213 -29.39 -3.64 -6.00
C GLY A 213 -29.53 -3.82 -4.50
N ALA A 214 -30.67 -3.50 -3.89
CA ALA A 214 -30.86 -3.35 -2.44
C ALA A 214 -31.00 -4.69 -1.69
N SER A 215 -30.01 -5.58 -1.79
CA SER A 215 -30.03 -6.85 -1.06
C SER A 215 -29.18 -6.79 0.21
N ASN A 216 -29.84 -6.98 1.35
CA ASN A 216 -29.21 -7.14 2.65
C ASN A 216 -28.68 -8.57 2.88
N VAL A 217 -28.82 -9.47 1.91
CA VAL A 217 -28.33 -10.85 2.04
C VAL A 217 -26.79 -10.83 2.03
N PRO A 218 -26.13 -11.55 2.95
CA PRO A 218 -24.68 -11.70 2.94
C PRO A 218 -24.21 -12.37 1.64
N VAL A 219 -23.15 -11.82 1.04
CA VAL A 219 -22.51 -12.44 -0.12
C VAL A 219 -21.85 -13.76 0.32
N THR A 220 -22.18 -14.85 -0.35
CA THR A 220 -21.51 -16.14 -0.19
C THR A 220 -20.45 -16.30 -1.27
N ILE A 221 -19.19 -16.46 -0.87
CA ILE A 221 -18.12 -16.90 -1.77
C ILE A 221 -17.78 -18.33 -1.39
N ASP A 222 -18.33 -19.29 -2.13
CA ASP A 222 -18.04 -20.70 -1.89
C ASP A 222 -16.57 -20.99 -2.21
N ALA A 223 -15.80 -21.45 -1.23
CA ALA A 223 -14.50 -22.06 -1.45
C ALA A 223 -14.75 -23.48 -1.98
N SER A 224 -14.15 -23.82 -3.12
CA SER A 224 -14.11 -25.20 -3.61
C SER A 224 -12.89 -25.90 -3.04
N ASP A 225 -13.00 -27.21 -2.73
CA ASP A 225 -11.91 -27.98 -2.07
C ASP A 225 -10.60 -27.91 -2.85
N ASN A 226 -10.71 -27.70 -4.17
CA ASN A 226 -9.59 -27.54 -5.08
C ASN A 226 -9.41 -26.13 -5.68
N GLY A 227 -10.01 -25.13 -5.06
CA GLY A 227 -10.05 -23.77 -5.59
C GLY A 227 -8.77 -22.96 -5.37
N PRO A 228 -8.70 -21.77 -6.00
CA PRO A 228 -7.71 -20.78 -5.65
C PRO A 228 -7.87 -20.35 -4.19
N ARG A 229 -6.77 -19.91 -3.58
CA ARG A 229 -6.80 -19.26 -2.26
C ARG A 229 -7.15 -17.81 -2.44
N VAL A 230 -8.26 -17.36 -1.87
CA VAL A 230 -8.77 -16.02 -2.10
C VAL A 230 -8.62 -15.17 -0.84
N PHE A 231 -7.79 -14.15 -0.91
CA PHE A 231 -7.76 -13.07 0.06
C PHE A 231 -8.78 -12.01 -0.35
N CYS A 232 -9.57 -11.55 0.60
CA CYS A 232 -10.53 -10.48 0.45
C CYS A 232 -10.17 -9.37 1.44
N ALA A 233 -10.11 -8.11 0.99
CA ALA A 233 -9.67 -6.98 1.83
C ALA A 233 -10.57 -6.67 3.04
N SER A 234 -11.80 -7.14 3.02
CA SER A 234 -12.79 -6.89 4.07
C SER A 234 -13.72 -8.08 4.22
N GLY A 235 -14.40 -8.20 5.36
CA GLY A 235 -15.49 -9.14 5.53
C GLY A 235 -16.69 -8.79 4.63
N PRO A 236 -17.66 -9.72 4.45
CA PRO A 236 -18.81 -9.51 3.56
C PRO A 236 -19.68 -8.32 3.97
N THR A 237 -19.65 -7.94 5.25
CA THR A 237 -20.42 -6.82 5.82
C THR A 237 -19.58 -5.58 6.12
N GLU A 238 -18.33 -5.55 5.65
CA GLU A 238 -17.39 -4.47 5.87
C GLU A 238 -17.01 -3.76 4.56
N SER A 239 -16.51 -2.54 4.69
CA SER A 239 -15.89 -1.83 3.60
C SER A 239 -14.37 -2.00 3.65
N SER A 240 -13.74 -1.95 2.48
CA SER A 240 -12.32 -1.69 2.34
C SER A 240 -12.03 -0.18 2.29
N TYR A 241 -10.76 0.16 2.50
CA TYR A 241 -10.29 1.53 2.62
C TYR A 241 -9.06 1.76 1.74
N GLN A 242 -8.87 3.00 1.31
CA GLN A 242 -7.63 3.49 0.71
C GLN A 242 -7.05 4.64 1.54
N ALA A 243 -5.73 4.76 1.56
CA ALA A 243 -5.02 5.80 2.31
C ALA A 243 -3.70 6.17 1.62
N MET A 244 -3.20 7.37 1.91
CA MET A 244 -1.90 7.81 1.45
C MET A 244 -0.79 7.31 2.38
N LEU A 245 -0.12 6.23 2.01
CA LEU A 245 0.91 5.56 2.80
C LEU A 245 2.27 5.76 2.12
N GLY A 246 3.26 6.30 2.84
CA GLY A 246 4.57 6.63 2.27
C GLY A 246 4.56 7.75 1.22
N GLY A 247 3.46 8.51 1.10
CA GLY A 247 3.28 9.56 0.10
C GLY A 247 2.57 9.11 -1.17
N TYR A 248 2.10 7.86 -1.24
CA TYR A 248 1.35 7.32 -2.37
C TYR A 248 0.01 6.77 -1.87
N TRP A 249 -1.03 6.89 -2.69
CA TRP A 249 -2.31 6.26 -2.40
C TRP A 249 -2.22 4.76 -2.62
N TYR A 250 -2.58 3.99 -1.60
CA TYR A 250 -2.71 2.53 -1.66
C TYR A 250 -4.06 2.12 -1.09
N SER A 251 -4.56 0.98 -1.54
CA SER A 251 -5.61 0.30 -0.80
C SER A 251 -4.98 -0.28 0.45
N ALA A 252 -5.63 -0.06 1.60
CA ALA A 252 -5.05 -0.35 2.90
C ALA A 252 -4.68 -1.84 3.01
N PHE A 253 -5.49 -2.73 2.43
CA PHE A 253 -5.19 -4.16 2.45
C PHE A 253 -4.00 -4.50 1.55
N THR A 254 -3.94 -4.00 0.32
CA THR A 254 -2.82 -4.24 -0.58
C THR A 254 -1.50 -3.78 0.03
N TRP A 255 -1.48 -2.59 0.64
CA TRP A 255 -0.31 -2.13 1.37
C TRP A 255 0.06 -3.08 2.52
N ALA A 256 -0.89 -3.43 3.39
CA ALA A 256 -0.62 -4.29 4.55
C ALA A 256 -0.15 -5.69 4.13
N PHE A 257 -0.79 -6.26 3.10
CA PHE A 257 -0.46 -7.55 2.52
C PHE A 257 0.96 -7.56 1.95
N THR A 258 1.31 -6.57 1.12
CA THR A 258 2.62 -6.54 0.46
C THR A 258 3.74 -6.21 1.45
N VAL A 259 3.51 -5.32 2.42
CA VAL A 259 4.47 -5.01 3.51
C VAL A 259 4.69 -6.21 4.42
N ALA A 260 3.63 -6.92 4.80
CA ALA A 260 3.77 -8.16 5.58
C ALA A 260 4.57 -9.18 4.79
N LEU A 261 4.21 -9.46 3.53
CA LEU A 261 4.91 -10.43 2.69
C LEU A 261 6.41 -10.13 2.56
N GLU A 262 6.79 -8.85 2.52
CA GLU A 262 8.19 -8.43 2.42
C GLU A 262 9.06 -8.80 3.62
N GLN A 263 8.47 -9.13 4.79
CA GLN A 263 9.18 -9.51 6.02
C GLN A 263 9.67 -10.97 6.00
N TRP A 264 9.23 -11.78 5.04
CA TRP A 264 9.67 -13.17 4.89
C TRP A 264 10.69 -13.32 3.76
N ARG A 265 11.58 -14.29 3.93
CA ARG A 265 12.56 -14.67 2.93
C ARG A 265 11.83 -15.30 1.75
N ILE A 266 12.39 -15.01 0.58
CA ILE A 266 12.00 -15.64 -0.65
C ILE A 266 13.05 -16.72 -0.94
N VAL A 267 12.61 -17.98 -0.92
CA VAL A 267 13.47 -19.16 -1.08
C VAL A 267 13.27 -19.79 -2.46
N SER A 268 14.34 -20.32 -3.03
CA SER A 268 14.33 -20.92 -4.36
C SER A 268 13.59 -22.26 -4.34
N GLY A 269 12.42 -22.34 -4.98
CA GLY A 269 11.61 -23.55 -5.06
C GLY A 269 11.96 -24.40 -6.29
N GLY A 270 13.18 -24.93 -6.34
CA GLY A 270 13.64 -25.85 -7.39
C GLY A 270 13.32 -25.40 -8.82
N GLY A 271 14.12 -24.49 -9.38
CA GLY A 271 13.90 -23.88 -10.70
C GLY A 271 14.18 -22.38 -10.67
N ASN A 272 13.48 -21.60 -11.52
CA ASN A 272 13.58 -20.14 -11.51
C ASN A 272 12.50 -19.45 -10.67
N THR A 273 11.46 -20.15 -10.21
CA THR A 273 10.46 -19.55 -9.33
C THR A 273 10.88 -19.68 -7.88
N ARG A 274 10.55 -18.67 -7.12
CA ARG A 274 10.79 -18.59 -5.68
C ARG A 274 9.45 -18.50 -4.97
N HIS A 275 9.39 -18.98 -3.74
CA HIS A 275 8.21 -18.89 -2.90
C HIS A 275 8.57 -18.13 -1.62
N SER A 276 7.57 -17.55 -0.97
CA SER A 276 7.75 -16.97 0.35
C SER A 276 7.73 -18.06 1.40
N THR A 277 8.50 -17.90 2.48
CA THR A 277 8.44 -18.82 3.63
C THR A 277 7.25 -18.54 4.56
N VAL A 278 6.43 -17.51 4.29
CA VAL A 278 5.19 -17.25 5.05
C VAL A 278 4.05 -18.13 4.56
N SER A 279 3.16 -18.59 5.44
CA SER A 279 1.91 -19.24 5.01
C SER A 279 0.82 -18.23 4.67
N HIS A 280 -0.24 -18.68 4.00
CA HIS A 280 -1.40 -17.82 3.69
C HIS A 280 -2.11 -17.32 4.96
N THR A 281 -2.26 -18.19 5.96
CA THR A 281 -2.90 -17.85 7.24
C THR A 281 -2.06 -16.83 8.01
N GLU A 282 -0.75 -17.06 8.09
CA GLU A 282 0.17 -16.14 8.77
C GLU A 282 0.21 -14.77 8.07
N LEU A 283 0.24 -14.78 6.73
CA LEU A 283 0.21 -13.54 5.95
C LEU A 283 -1.09 -12.75 6.20
N LEU A 284 -2.24 -13.41 6.26
CA LEU A 284 -3.51 -12.77 6.62
C LEU A 284 -3.43 -12.15 8.02
N PHE A 285 -2.93 -12.93 9.00
CA PHE A 285 -2.83 -12.49 10.38
C PHE A 285 -1.98 -11.22 10.50
N ARG A 286 -0.81 -11.19 9.84
CA ARG A 286 0.10 -10.04 9.86
C ARG A 286 -0.47 -8.83 9.13
N ALA A 287 -1.13 -9.04 8.00
CA ALA A 287 -1.85 -7.97 7.31
C ALA A 287 -2.94 -7.36 8.19
N ARG A 288 -3.69 -8.17 8.94
CA ARG A 288 -4.69 -7.68 9.92
C ARG A 288 -4.04 -6.86 11.03
N MET A 289 -2.94 -7.33 11.61
CA MET A 289 -2.23 -6.58 12.64
C MET A 289 -1.72 -5.21 12.15
N LEU A 290 -1.20 -5.15 10.92
CA LEU A 290 -0.77 -3.88 10.32
C LEU A 290 -1.95 -2.92 10.09
N LEU A 291 -3.10 -3.44 9.66
CA LEU A 291 -4.33 -2.66 9.51
C LEU A 291 -4.84 -2.15 10.86
N GLU A 292 -4.85 -3.00 11.88
CA GLU A 292 -5.24 -2.65 13.25
C GLU A 292 -4.31 -1.58 13.85
N ALA A 293 -2.99 -1.73 13.65
CA ALA A 293 -2.00 -0.75 14.10
C ALA A 293 -2.24 0.63 13.48
N LEU A 294 -2.67 0.69 12.21
CA LEU A 294 -3.07 1.93 11.54
C LEU A 294 -4.54 2.31 11.78
N SER A 295 -5.23 1.58 12.65
CA SER A 295 -6.64 1.74 12.99
C SER A 295 -7.54 1.74 11.76
N PHE A 296 -7.38 0.80 10.84
CA PHE A 296 -8.37 0.52 9.79
C PHE A 296 -9.37 -0.52 10.32
N PRO A 297 -10.70 -0.32 10.15
CA PRO A 297 -11.71 -1.18 10.75
C PRO A 297 -12.06 -2.37 9.83
N GLN A 298 -11.38 -2.52 8.70
CA GLN A 298 -11.58 -3.64 7.79
C GLN A 298 -10.87 -4.88 8.35
N HIS A 299 -11.53 -6.04 8.25
CA HIS A 299 -10.97 -7.33 8.64
C HIS A 299 -10.85 -8.19 7.38
N PRO A 300 -9.68 -8.19 6.71
CA PRO A 300 -9.46 -9.05 5.57
C PRO A 300 -9.78 -10.50 5.89
N VAL A 301 -10.30 -11.27 4.94
CA VAL A 301 -10.62 -12.69 5.12
C VAL A 301 -9.85 -13.53 4.11
N LEU A 302 -9.48 -14.74 4.51
CA LEU A 302 -8.92 -15.76 3.63
C LEU A 302 -9.96 -16.85 3.43
N LEU A 303 -10.28 -17.12 2.18
CA LEU A 303 -11.05 -18.27 1.75
C LEU A 303 -10.05 -19.32 1.29
N ASP A 304 -9.73 -20.24 2.19
CA ASP A 304 -8.83 -21.36 1.96
C ASP A 304 -9.42 -22.60 2.62
N GLN A 305 -9.44 -23.71 1.90
CA GLN A 305 -9.81 -25.03 2.43
C GLN A 305 -8.58 -25.92 2.63
N ARG A 306 -7.40 -25.39 2.33
CA ARG A 306 -6.13 -26.09 2.46
C ARG A 306 -5.41 -25.59 3.70
N ASN A 307 -4.68 -26.51 4.31
CA ASN A 307 -3.87 -26.22 5.49
C ASN A 307 -2.76 -25.19 5.18
N ASN A 308 -2.03 -24.82 6.23
CA ASN A 308 -0.99 -23.77 6.35
C ASN A 308 0.17 -23.81 5.33
N MET A 309 -0.13 -23.76 4.03
CA MET A 309 0.87 -23.84 2.95
C MET A 309 1.58 -22.49 2.74
N PRO A 310 2.88 -22.52 2.40
CA PRO A 310 3.61 -21.31 2.03
C PRO A 310 2.96 -20.58 0.86
N VAL A 311 3.01 -19.26 0.90
CA VAL A 311 2.52 -18.39 -0.16
C VAL A 311 3.40 -18.59 -1.40
N PHE A 312 2.76 -19.00 -2.50
CA PHE A 312 3.39 -19.42 -3.75
C PHE A 312 4.22 -20.73 -3.68
N GLY A 313 4.12 -21.48 -2.57
CA GLY A 313 4.73 -22.79 -2.38
C GLY A 313 3.89 -23.95 -2.94
N GLN A 314 4.52 -25.11 -3.14
CA GLN A 314 3.80 -26.37 -3.45
C GLN A 314 3.60 -27.18 -2.17
N VAL A 315 2.80 -28.24 -2.23
CA VAL A 315 2.59 -29.16 -1.09
C VAL A 315 3.92 -29.72 -0.55
N ASP A 316 4.93 -29.87 -1.41
CA ASP A 316 6.25 -30.40 -1.05
C ASP A 316 7.30 -29.32 -0.70
N SER A 317 6.91 -28.03 -0.60
CA SER A 317 7.87 -27.00 -0.16
C SER A 317 8.19 -27.12 1.32
N GLU A 318 9.33 -26.56 1.73
CA GLU A 318 9.70 -26.43 3.15
C GLU A 318 8.53 -25.85 3.96
N GLU A 319 8.43 -26.26 5.23
CA GLU A 319 7.38 -25.79 6.12
C GLU A 319 7.36 -24.27 6.21
N ALA A 320 6.16 -23.70 6.18
CA ALA A 320 5.99 -22.27 6.41
C ALA A 320 6.52 -21.88 7.80
N ILE A 321 7.23 -20.77 7.87
CA ILE A 321 7.82 -20.23 9.10
C ILE A 321 6.88 -19.14 9.61
N ALA A 322 6.44 -19.27 10.87
CA ALA A 322 5.52 -18.33 11.50
C ALA A 322 6.15 -16.95 11.75
N GLU A 323 7.44 -16.90 12.07
CA GLU A 323 8.11 -15.64 12.35
C GLU A 323 8.77 -15.02 11.11
N PRO A 324 8.77 -13.67 11.01
CA PRO A 324 9.60 -12.95 10.06
C PRO A 324 11.05 -13.46 10.09
N ASN A 325 11.59 -13.80 8.93
CA ASN A 325 12.94 -14.35 8.81
C ASN A 325 13.82 -13.61 7.79
N ARG A 326 13.30 -12.56 7.14
CA ARG A 326 14.11 -11.67 6.31
C ARG A 326 14.73 -10.59 7.19
N ASP A 327 15.94 -10.16 6.84
CA ASP A 327 16.51 -8.93 7.39
C ASP A 327 15.52 -7.78 7.16
N GLN A 328 14.99 -7.24 8.25
CA GLN A 328 14.04 -6.14 8.18
C GLN A 328 14.70 -4.93 7.56
N ARG A 329 13.98 -4.24 6.68
CA ARG A 329 14.45 -2.94 6.19
C ARG A 329 14.32 -1.92 7.29
N ASN A 330 15.21 -0.93 7.28
CA ASN A 330 15.03 0.26 8.08
C ASN A 330 13.64 0.83 7.78
N GLY A 331 12.80 0.84 8.81
CA GLY A 331 11.47 1.41 8.75
C GLY A 331 10.30 0.53 8.37
N GLN A 332 10.53 -0.76 8.25
CA GLN A 332 9.42 -1.70 8.11
C GLN A 332 8.67 -1.81 9.44
N LEU A 333 7.35 -1.58 9.43
CA LEU A 333 6.48 -1.91 10.57
C LEU A 333 6.53 -3.41 10.82
N ASP A 334 7.04 -3.81 11.98
CA ASP A 334 6.89 -5.19 12.46
C ASP A 334 5.63 -5.27 13.32
N PRO A 335 4.56 -5.97 12.89
CA PRO A 335 3.36 -6.06 13.71
C PRO A 335 3.57 -6.85 15.02
N SER A 336 4.59 -7.71 15.12
CA SER A 336 4.86 -8.49 16.34
C SER A 336 5.15 -7.62 17.56
N CYS A 337 5.63 -6.38 17.35
CA CYS A 337 5.94 -5.49 18.46
C CYS A 337 4.74 -4.86 19.17
N TYR A 338 3.52 -5.16 18.73
CA TYR A 338 2.28 -4.68 19.37
C TYR A 338 2.03 -5.28 20.76
N ASP A 339 2.79 -6.31 21.16
CA ASP A 339 2.76 -6.91 22.49
C ASP A 339 3.34 -6.01 23.61
N GLY A 340 3.72 -4.77 23.26
CA GLY A 340 4.27 -3.77 24.16
C GLY A 340 5.79 -3.82 24.30
N THR A 341 6.49 -4.63 23.49
CA THR A 341 7.95 -4.76 23.53
C THR A 341 8.71 -4.00 22.45
N GLY A 342 8.06 -3.58 21.36
CA GLY A 342 8.76 -2.75 20.36
C GLY A 342 8.27 -1.31 20.30
N HIS A 343 9.12 -0.47 19.72
CA HIS A 343 9.04 0.97 19.87
C HIS A 343 8.55 1.62 18.57
N PHE A 344 7.27 1.52 18.24
CA PHE A 344 6.68 2.53 17.34
C PHE A 344 6.15 3.70 18.18
N VAL A 345 6.34 4.90 17.66
CA VAL A 345 5.83 6.13 18.24
C VAL A 345 4.72 6.64 17.35
N GLU A 346 3.53 6.80 17.91
CA GLU A 346 2.40 7.43 17.25
C GLU A 346 2.40 8.93 17.55
N TYR A 347 2.21 9.73 16.50
CA TYR A 347 2.03 11.17 16.58
C TYR A 347 0.69 11.51 15.96
N MET A 348 -0.24 12.02 16.78
CA MET A 348 -1.53 12.52 16.34
C MET A 348 -1.51 14.04 16.32
N PHE A 349 -1.82 14.64 15.18
CA PHE A 349 -1.89 16.08 14.97
C PHE A 349 -3.35 16.50 14.99
N TYR A 350 -3.73 17.56 15.71
CA TYR A 350 -5.10 18.05 15.87
C TYR A 350 -5.25 19.50 15.43
N ASP A 351 -6.38 19.82 14.82
CA ASP A 351 -6.77 21.17 14.47
C ASP A 351 -7.05 21.96 15.77
N GLY A 352 -6.25 23.00 16.00
CA GLY A 352 -6.15 23.74 17.25
C GLY A 352 -7.26 24.74 17.55
N ALA A 353 -8.38 24.72 16.81
CA ALA A 353 -9.59 25.37 17.32
C ALA A 353 -9.91 24.77 18.70
N GLU A 354 -10.04 25.62 19.74
CA GLU A 354 -10.00 25.27 21.18
C GLU A 354 -10.92 24.12 21.65
N ASN A 355 -11.80 23.57 20.81
CA ASN A 355 -12.67 22.43 21.12
C ASN A 355 -12.80 21.39 20.00
N SER A 356 -11.94 21.47 18.98
CA SER A 356 -11.93 20.56 17.85
C SER A 356 -11.04 19.35 18.20
N HIS A 357 -11.63 18.25 18.64
CA HIS A 357 -10.95 16.94 18.68
C HIS A 357 -10.73 16.37 17.26
N LYS A 358 -10.58 17.24 16.26
CA LYS A 358 -10.41 16.85 14.86
C LYS A 358 -8.93 16.69 14.58
N TRP A 359 -8.45 15.45 14.57
CA TRP A 359 -7.09 15.18 14.13
C TRP A 359 -6.94 15.40 12.61
N VAL A 360 -5.76 15.87 12.19
CA VAL A 360 -5.40 16.31 10.83
C VAL A 360 -4.42 15.32 10.20
N ALA A 361 -3.47 14.80 10.98
CA ALA A 361 -2.58 13.71 10.58
C ALA A 361 -2.35 12.74 11.74
N HIS A 362 -2.06 11.50 11.40
CA HIS A 362 -1.58 10.46 12.31
C HIS A 362 -0.32 9.88 11.65
N VAL A 363 0.81 9.96 12.34
CA VAL A 363 2.09 9.44 11.89
C VAL A 363 2.54 8.34 12.82
N ILE A 364 2.73 7.14 12.29
CA ILE A 364 3.38 6.04 12.99
C ILE A 364 4.84 6.01 12.55
N ALA A 365 5.74 6.35 13.48
CA ALA A 365 7.17 6.24 13.26
C ALA A 365 7.67 4.94 13.88
N THR A 366 8.26 4.06 13.09
CA THR A 366 8.87 2.84 13.62
C THR A 366 10.27 3.15 14.13
N SER A 367 10.66 2.65 15.32
CA SER A 367 12.07 2.51 15.62
C SER A 367 12.63 1.41 14.73
N ALA A 368 13.61 1.71 13.89
CA ALA A 368 14.46 0.63 13.39
C ALA A 368 15.06 -0.10 14.61
N HIS A 369 15.37 -1.40 14.47
CA HIS A 369 16.18 -2.16 15.42
C HIS A 369 17.56 -1.51 15.55
N PHE A 370 17.61 -0.45 16.35
CA PHE A 370 18.81 0.26 16.69
C PHE A 370 19.51 -0.56 17.76
N SER A 371 20.82 -0.76 17.61
CA SER A 371 21.64 -1.33 18.67
C SER A 371 21.46 -0.51 19.94
N GLU A 372 21.81 -1.07 21.10
CA GLU A 372 21.65 -0.38 22.39
C GLU A 372 22.32 1.02 22.44
N SER A 373 23.37 1.24 21.64
CA SER A 373 24.05 2.53 21.45
C SER A 373 23.37 3.50 20.47
N GLN A 374 22.31 3.06 19.78
CA GLN A 374 21.51 3.85 18.84
C GLN A 374 20.08 4.10 19.34
N LYS A 375 19.72 3.67 20.56
CA LYS A 375 18.43 3.96 21.22
C LYS A 375 18.09 5.46 21.32
N GLU A 376 19.10 6.34 21.33
CA GLU A 376 18.92 7.80 21.29
C GLU A 376 18.55 8.34 19.90
N ARG A 377 18.65 7.52 18.83
CA ARG A 377 18.21 7.88 17.47
C ARG A 377 16.76 7.50 17.20
N THR A 378 15.97 7.23 18.24
CA THR A 378 14.54 6.92 18.11
C THR A 378 13.78 8.12 17.52
N GLY A 379 13.00 7.86 16.47
CA GLY A 379 12.12 8.84 15.84
C GLY A 379 12.41 9.09 14.37
N MET A 380 11.33 9.09 13.60
CA MET A 380 11.13 9.77 12.31
C MET A 380 12.39 9.87 11.43
N GLU A 381 12.69 8.82 10.67
CA GLU A 381 13.55 8.91 9.48
C GLU A 381 12.65 8.82 8.24
N ALA A 382 12.94 9.61 7.22
CA ALA A 382 12.11 9.58 6.02
C ALA A 382 12.24 8.21 5.32
N GLY A 383 11.10 7.54 5.12
CA GLY A 383 11.04 6.14 4.67
C GLY A 383 10.80 5.12 5.79
N VAL A 384 10.80 5.55 7.06
CA VAL A 384 10.50 4.72 8.25
C VAL A 384 9.22 5.15 8.98
N GLU A 385 8.38 5.90 8.28
CA GLU A 385 7.18 6.55 8.81
C GLU A 385 5.98 6.20 7.95
N TYR A 386 4.88 5.92 8.62
CA TYR A 386 3.59 5.64 8.02
C TYR A 386 2.66 6.79 8.33
N TRP A 387 2.21 7.42 7.27
CA TRP A 387 1.41 8.62 7.33
C TRP A 387 -0.04 8.25 7.08
N LYS A 388 -0.94 8.78 7.89
CA LYS A 388 -2.37 8.73 7.68
C LYS A 388 -2.87 10.17 7.79
N ILE A 389 -3.29 10.75 6.68
CA ILE A 389 -3.75 12.14 6.63
C ILE A 389 -5.28 12.17 6.59
N ASN A 390 -5.89 13.04 7.40
CA ASN A 390 -7.34 13.18 7.45
C ASN A 390 -7.89 13.99 6.26
N GLY A 391 -8.39 13.29 5.25
CA GLY A 391 -8.98 13.88 4.03
C GLY A 391 -7.97 14.05 2.90
N ASP A 392 -8.34 14.83 1.88
CA ASP A 392 -7.50 15.07 0.70
C ASP A 392 -6.32 16.03 0.96
N SER A 393 -6.36 16.74 2.08
CA SER A 393 -5.40 17.78 2.47
C SER A 393 -5.44 18.02 3.98
N LEU A 394 -4.35 18.52 4.56
CA LEU A 394 -4.32 18.97 5.97
C LEU A 394 -5.19 20.23 6.11
N VAL A 395 -6.38 20.14 6.72
CA VAL A 395 -7.28 21.28 6.95
C VAL A 395 -7.32 21.63 8.43
N THR A 396 -6.79 22.80 8.81
CA THR A 396 -6.99 23.41 10.13
C THR A 396 -7.95 24.61 10.06
N SER A 397 -8.50 24.98 11.21
CA SER A 397 -9.42 26.09 11.45
C SER A 397 -8.75 27.46 11.23
N GLU A 398 -9.56 28.50 11.06
CA GLU A 398 -9.16 29.85 10.66
C GLU A 398 -8.17 30.56 11.60
N LEU A 399 -7.92 30.00 12.79
CA LEU A 399 -6.97 30.53 13.77
C LEU A 399 -5.60 29.85 13.72
N GLY A 400 -5.43 28.81 12.91
CA GLY A 400 -4.13 28.27 12.55
C GLY A 400 -3.29 27.85 13.75
N ASP A 401 -3.84 27.13 14.72
CA ASP A 401 -3.02 26.37 15.66
C ASP A 401 -3.13 24.88 15.32
N MET A 402 -2.06 24.13 15.52
CA MET A 402 -2.09 22.67 15.47
C MET A 402 -1.53 22.11 16.78
N THR A 403 -2.28 21.21 17.41
CA THR A 403 -1.87 20.51 18.64
C THR A 403 -1.33 19.15 18.27
N VAL A 404 -0.11 18.81 18.66
CA VAL A 404 0.44 17.47 18.43
C VAL A 404 0.43 16.69 19.74
N LYS A 405 -0.15 15.49 19.72
CA LYS A 405 -0.18 14.54 20.82
C LYS A 405 0.68 13.33 20.45
N LYS A 406 1.69 13.05 21.26
CA LYS A 406 2.45 11.79 21.19
C LYS A 406 1.66 10.70 21.93
N VAL A 407 1.44 9.57 21.29
CA VAL A 407 0.86 8.38 21.88
C VAL A 407 1.93 7.30 21.83
N THR A 408 2.39 6.84 23.00
CA THR A 408 3.36 5.74 23.08
C THR A 408 2.56 4.46 23.32
N CYS A 409 2.67 3.47 22.43
CA CYS A 409 2.11 2.13 22.67
C CYS A 409 3.14 1.29 23.45
N GLY A 410 2.82 0.95 24.71
CA GLY A 410 3.70 0.18 25.61
C GLY A 410 3.42 0.50 27.08
N LYS A 411 3.74 -0.44 28.00
CA LYS A 411 3.46 -0.29 29.45
C LYS A 411 3.98 1.05 30.00
N GLU A 412 3.10 1.74 30.74
CA GLU A 412 3.23 3.10 31.29
C GLU A 412 4.45 3.39 32.19
N ASN A 413 5.42 2.49 32.37
CA ASN A 413 6.42 2.60 33.45
C ASN A 413 7.87 2.85 33.04
N ASP A 414 8.18 2.99 31.75
CA ASP A 414 9.47 3.55 31.33
C ASP A 414 9.26 4.95 30.73
N LEU A 415 9.29 5.93 31.64
CA LEU A 415 9.26 7.37 31.35
C LEU A 415 10.33 7.75 30.31
N PRO A 416 9.98 8.39 29.17
CA PRO A 416 10.96 9.06 28.32
C PRO A 416 11.30 10.47 28.85
N ALA A 417 12.39 11.03 28.31
CA ALA A 417 13.05 12.29 28.65
C ALA A 417 12.23 13.59 28.42
N PHE A 418 10.92 13.57 28.63
CA PHE A 418 10.06 14.76 28.61
C PHE A 418 9.95 15.31 30.03
N TYR A 419 10.39 16.55 30.26
CA TYR A 419 10.14 17.23 31.52
C TYR A 419 8.64 17.46 31.71
N ALA A 420 8.05 16.69 32.63
CA ALA A 420 6.80 16.76 33.40
C ALA A 420 5.55 17.58 32.97
N ASN A 421 5.60 18.58 32.07
CA ASN A 421 4.52 19.56 31.95
C ASN A 421 3.93 19.77 30.54
N ALA A 422 4.27 18.98 29.53
CA ALA A 422 3.68 19.14 28.19
C ALA A 422 3.38 17.79 27.53
N ALA A 423 2.28 17.15 27.94
CA ALA A 423 1.65 16.07 27.17
C ALA A 423 1.05 16.57 25.84
N HIS A 424 1.13 17.88 25.58
CA HIS A 424 0.57 18.63 24.47
C HIS A 424 1.56 19.75 24.09
N PHE A 425 1.80 20.00 22.80
CA PHE A 425 2.44 21.24 22.36
C PHE A 425 1.63 21.89 21.22
N HIS A 426 1.59 23.22 21.22
CA HIS A 426 0.91 24.05 20.22
C HIS A 426 1.94 24.56 19.20
N CYS A 427 1.61 24.48 17.90
CA CYS A 427 2.37 25.10 16.83
C CYS A 427 1.44 26.04 16.03
N GLY A 428 1.75 27.34 16.05
CA GLY A 428 1.00 28.35 15.30
C GLY A 428 1.37 28.35 13.81
N VAL A 429 0.37 28.08 12.98
CA VAL A 429 0.34 27.97 11.52
C VAL A 429 0.18 29.35 10.82
N THR A 430 -0.05 30.45 11.55
CA THR A 430 -0.34 31.78 10.97
C THR A 430 0.80 32.80 11.03
N ALA A 431 2.02 32.44 11.44
CA ALA A 431 3.12 33.40 11.44
C ALA A 431 3.59 33.73 10.02
N HIS A 432 3.43 34.98 9.57
CA HIS A 432 4.28 35.51 8.50
C HIS A 432 5.71 35.60 9.04
N TRP A 433 6.54 34.65 8.60
CA TRP A 433 7.92 34.47 9.02
C TRP A 433 8.79 35.65 8.57
N THR A 434 8.92 36.67 9.40
CA THR A 434 9.94 37.73 9.24
C THR A 434 11.05 37.51 10.26
N ASP A 435 12.28 37.73 9.83
CA ASP A 435 13.55 37.27 10.43
C ASP A 435 13.85 37.73 11.87
N ASN A 436 12.95 38.44 12.54
CA ASN A 436 13.25 39.22 13.75
C ASN A 436 12.35 38.96 14.97
N SER A 437 11.55 37.88 15.00
CA SER A 437 10.87 37.50 16.26
C SER A 437 11.52 36.27 16.88
N THR A 438 11.69 36.32 18.20
CA THR A 438 12.33 35.34 19.07
C THR A 438 11.88 33.90 18.76
N ASP A 439 12.80 33.14 18.17
CA ASP A 439 12.78 31.69 17.91
C ASP A 439 11.99 30.88 18.95
N GLN A 440 10.81 30.35 18.60
CA GLN A 440 10.32 29.12 19.23
C GLN A 440 10.73 27.93 18.36
N LYS A 441 11.93 27.41 18.64
CA LYS A 441 12.41 26.12 18.17
C LYS A 441 11.86 25.06 19.12
N TYR A 442 11.09 24.10 18.63
CA TYR A 442 10.93 22.85 19.39
C TYR A 442 12.25 22.09 19.30
N LYS A 443 12.97 22.04 20.42
CA LYS A 443 14.20 21.27 20.60
C LYS A 443 13.90 20.18 21.61
N GLU A 444 13.73 18.95 21.15
CA GLU A 444 14.21 17.83 21.96
C GLU A 444 15.72 17.99 22.15
N SER A 445 16.24 17.55 23.29
CA SER A 445 17.68 17.43 23.51
C SER A 445 18.30 16.69 22.30
N TYR A 446 18.97 17.46 21.44
CA TYR A 446 19.55 17.12 20.13
C TYR A 446 18.60 17.08 18.91
N HIS A 447 18.41 18.27 18.29
CA HIS A 447 18.38 18.52 16.84
C HIS A 447 17.35 17.81 15.90
N ARG A 448 16.08 17.65 16.31
CA ARG A 448 15.01 17.13 15.43
C ARG A 448 13.72 17.96 15.53
N GLY A 449 12.90 18.01 14.47
CA GLY A 449 11.58 18.66 14.49
C GLY A 449 10.89 18.74 13.12
N PHE A 450 9.75 19.43 13.06
CA PHE A 450 8.96 19.63 11.83
C PHE A 450 8.88 21.11 11.47
N ASP A 451 8.92 21.41 10.17
CA ASP A 451 8.55 22.68 9.58
C ASP A 451 7.31 22.43 8.71
N ILE A 452 6.19 23.03 9.07
CA ILE A 452 4.89 22.75 8.46
C ILE A 452 4.38 24.07 7.89
N ASN A 453 4.44 24.19 6.57
CA ASN A 453 4.03 25.37 5.83
C ASN A 453 2.81 25.03 4.99
N VAL A 454 1.61 25.25 5.54
CA VAL A 454 0.34 25.06 4.82
C VAL A 454 -0.33 26.41 4.59
N SER A 455 -0.92 26.62 3.41
CA SER A 455 -1.65 27.83 3.00
C SER A 455 -2.92 27.45 2.24
N LYS A 456 -3.96 28.29 2.29
CA LYS A 456 -5.16 28.12 1.44
C LYS A 456 -4.92 28.76 0.07
N ASN A 457 -5.22 28.02 -1.00
CA ASN A 457 -5.30 28.58 -2.34
C ASN A 457 -6.63 29.35 -2.53
N ALA A 458 -6.79 29.98 -3.70
CA ALA A 458 -7.99 30.77 -4.02
C ALA A 458 -9.29 29.96 -4.08
N SER A 459 -9.24 28.64 -4.22
CA SER A 459 -10.42 27.74 -4.17
C SER A 459 -10.75 27.26 -2.76
N GLY A 460 -10.01 27.71 -1.74
CA GLY A 460 -10.19 27.30 -0.34
C GLY A 460 -9.59 25.94 0.01
N GLN A 461 -8.86 25.32 -0.93
CA GLN A 461 -8.11 24.09 -0.68
C GLN A 461 -6.77 24.42 -0.02
N TRP A 462 -6.37 23.64 0.97
CA TRP A 462 -5.07 23.79 1.60
C TRP A 462 -3.98 23.14 0.74
N THR A 463 -2.97 23.92 0.39
CA THR A 463 -1.72 23.49 -0.25
C THR A 463 -0.59 23.70 0.75
N GLY A 464 0.40 22.83 0.79
CA GLY A 464 1.48 23.04 1.75
C GLY A 464 2.59 22.05 1.66
N GLN A 465 3.55 22.25 2.55
CA GLN A 465 4.76 21.49 2.71
C GLN A 465 4.95 21.16 4.18
N MET A 466 5.03 19.88 4.51
CA MET A 466 5.61 19.45 5.77
C MET A 466 7.03 18.96 5.50
N LYS A 467 8.00 19.55 6.19
CA LYS A 467 9.39 19.13 6.23
C LYS A 467 9.67 18.57 7.61
N TYR A 468 10.30 17.42 7.64
CA TYR A 468 11.03 16.99 8.82
C TYR A 468 12.46 17.49 8.72
N TYR A 469 13.02 18.00 9.81
CA TYR A 469 14.42 18.37 9.90
C TYR A 469 15.12 17.57 10.99
N MET A 470 16.29 17.04 10.63
CA MET A 470 17.25 16.46 11.55
C MET A 470 18.60 17.16 11.32
N GLN A 471 19.08 17.89 12.32
CA GLN A 471 20.37 18.56 12.26
C GLN A 471 21.44 17.64 12.85
N SER A 472 22.24 17.00 12.00
CA SER A 472 23.49 16.37 12.46
C SER A 472 24.58 17.44 12.56
N HIS A 473 25.69 17.13 13.25
CA HIS A 473 26.79 18.10 13.45
C HIS A 473 27.36 18.66 12.13
N ASP A 474 27.17 18.00 10.98
CA ASP A 474 27.77 18.40 9.69
C ASP A 474 26.82 18.43 8.47
N THR A 475 25.56 17.99 8.60
CA THR A 475 24.59 17.96 7.47
C THR A 475 23.15 18.15 7.91
N ALA A 476 22.37 18.83 7.06
CA ALA A 476 20.92 18.94 7.19
C ALA A 476 20.24 18.19 6.03
N LEU A 477 19.35 17.27 6.38
CA LEU A 477 18.51 16.51 5.46
C LEU A 477 17.10 17.10 5.47
N PHE A 478 16.50 17.30 4.29
CA PHE A 478 15.15 17.85 4.16
C PHE A 478 14.29 17.01 3.20
N ARG A 479 13.00 16.86 3.54
CA ARG A 479 11.97 16.26 2.68
C ARG A 479 10.87 17.28 2.43
N GLU A 480 10.40 17.38 1.19
CA GLU A 480 9.25 18.19 0.79
C GLU A 480 8.10 17.28 0.40
N ILE A 481 6.94 17.45 1.05
CA ILE A 481 5.67 16.86 0.60
C ILE A 481 4.83 18.02 0.08
N LYS A 482 4.71 18.17 -1.24
CA LYS A 482 3.90 19.22 -1.88
C LYS A 482 2.94 18.60 -2.87
N ASP A 483 1.65 18.88 -2.72
CA ASP A 483 0.58 18.41 -3.62
C ASP A 483 0.61 16.89 -3.86
N GLY A 484 0.89 16.11 -2.80
CA GLY A 484 0.99 14.64 -2.88
C GLY A 484 2.24 14.10 -3.57
N LYS A 485 3.23 14.94 -3.91
CA LYS A 485 4.53 14.54 -4.44
C LYS A 485 5.63 14.71 -3.39
N THR A 486 6.55 13.75 -3.33
CA THR A 486 7.71 13.78 -2.44
C THR A 486 8.98 14.17 -3.21
N ASN A 487 9.71 15.19 -2.75
CA ASN A 487 11.05 15.53 -3.26
C ASN A 487 12.11 15.49 -2.14
N TRP A 488 13.36 15.15 -2.51
CA TRP A 488 14.49 14.99 -1.60
C TRP A 488 15.60 16.01 -1.86
N TYR A 489 16.18 16.55 -0.79
CA TYR A 489 17.29 17.50 -0.88
C TYR A 489 18.42 17.18 0.11
N HIS A 490 19.64 17.07 -0.38
CA HIS A 490 20.85 16.96 0.42
C HIS A 490 21.59 18.30 0.45
N THR A 491 21.91 18.81 1.63
CA THR A 491 22.78 19.99 1.76
C THR A 491 23.93 19.70 2.73
N ARG A 492 25.16 19.85 2.25
CA ARG A 492 26.36 19.95 3.10
C ARG A 492 26.55 21.40 3.49
N THR A 493 26.32 21.72 4.76
CA THR A 493 26.56 23.06 5.29
C THR A 493 27.91 23.09 6.00
N ASN A 494 28.95 23.59 5.32
CA ASN A 494 30.27 23.80 5.94
C ASN A 494 30.35 25.02 6.89
N LYS A 495 29.22 25.64 7.27
CA LYS A 495 29.18 26.74 8.25
C LYS A 495 27.88 26.73 9.06
N PRO A 496 27.93 26.87 10.40
CA PRO A 496 26.73 27.09 11.21
C PRO A 496 26.21 28.50 10.92
N GLY A 497 24.99 28.62 10.37
CA GLY A 497 24.26 29.89 10.34
C GLY A 497 23.90 30.50 8.97
N LYS A 498 23.78 29.74 7.87
CA LYS A 498 23.10 30.25 6.67
C LYS A 498 21.81 29.48 6.40
N LYS A 499 20.67 30.19 6.44
CA LYS A 499 19.39 29.72 5.90
C LYS A 499 19.53 29.64 4.37
N CYS A 500 19.15 28.50 3.78
CA CYS A 500 18.97 28.37 2.34
C CYS A 500 17.51 28.71 2.01
N GLU A 501 17.30 29.81 1.28
CA GLU A 501 16.04 30.07 0.57
C GLU A 501 16.09 29.35 -0.78
N ILE A 502 15.08 28.53 -1.06
CA ILE A 502 14.87 27.93 -2.38
C ILE A 502 13.70 28.68 -3.02
N LYS A 503 13.94 29.32 -4.16
CA LYS A 503 12.89 29.86 -5.03
C LYS A 503 12.53 28.82 -6.08
N ILE A 504 11.23 28.58 -6.27
CA ILE A 504 10.70 27.72 -7.33
C ILE A 504 9.62 28.52 -8.07
N GLY A 505 9.68 28.50 -9.41
CA GLY A 505 8.69 29.10 -10.31
C GLY A 505 7.53 28.19 -10.63
#